data_AF-A0A6B2DZI5-F1
#
_entry.id   AF-A0A6B2DZI5-F1
#
_cell.length_a   1.000
_cell.length_b   1.000
_cell.length_c   1.000
_cell.angle_alpha   90.00
_cell.angle_beta   90.00
_cell.angle_gamma   90.00
#
_symmetry.space_group_name_H-M   'P 1'
#
loop_
_entity.id
_entity.type
_entity.pdbx_description
1 polymer ?
#
loop_
_entity_poly.entity_id
_entity_poly.type
_entity_poly.pdbx_seq_one_letter_code
_entity_poly.pdbx_strand_id
1 'polypeptide(L)' 'VLVDDAAILDARAALWDRYRLAVEPGGATAFAALRTGAYRPAPGERVAVLLCGANTDPATLTSPPAAPPAARTPR' A
#
# COMPACT_ATOMS: atom_id res chain seq x y z
N VAL A 1 10.15 -10.70 10.11
CA VAL A 1 9.91 -9.32 9.61
C VAL A 1 8.55 -8.88 10.11
N LEU A 2 8.45 -7.67 10.67
CA LEU A 2 7.19 -7.07 11.11
C LEU A 2 6.99 -5.76 10.34
N VAL A 3 5.74 -5.34 10.15
CA VAL A 3 5.37 -4.11 9.47
C VAL A 3 4.22 -3.44 10.20
N ASP A 4 4.19 -2.12 10.20
CA ASP A 4 3.12 -1.34 10.81
C ASP A 4 1.89 -1.28 9.90
N ASP A 5 0.71 -1.10 10.51
CA ASP A 5 -0.57 -0.97 9.81
C ASP A 5 -0.54 0.13 8.73
N ALA A 6 0.12 1.26 9.00
CA ALA A 6 0.28 2.34 8.03
C ALA A 6 1.02 1.89 6.76
N ALA A 7 2.04 1.04 6.90
CA ALA A 7 2.76 0.48 5.76
C ALA A 7 1.92 -0.52 4.98
N ILE A 8 1.05 -1.27 5.66
CA ILE A 8 0.09 -2.18 5.03
C ILE A 8 -0.91 -1.38 4.18
N LEU A 9 -1.44 -0.28 4.71
CA LEU A 9 -2.38 0.58 3.96
C LEU A 9 -1.71 1.26 2.76
N ASP A 10 -0.48 1.79 2.91
CA ASP A 10 0.29 2.32 1.78
C ASP A 10 0.56 1.25 0.70
N ALA A 11 0.89 0.03 1.12
CA ALA A 11 1.11 -1.08 0.21
C ALA A 11 -0.15 -1.44 -0.59
N ARG A 12 -1.33 -1.44 0.05
CA ARG A 12 -2.62 -1.65 -0.62
C ARG A 12 -2.90 -0.55 -1.65
N ALA A 13 -2.74 0.71 -1.27
CA ALA A 13 -2.92 1.84 -2.18
C ALA A 13 -1.97 1.74 -3.39
N ALA A 14 -0.70 1.43 -3.15
CA ALA A 14 0.27 1.28 -4.23
C ALA A 14 -0.02 0.10 -5.17
N LEU A 15 -0.54 -1.02 -4.64
CA LEU A 15 -0.98 -2.17 -5.45
C LEU A 15 -2.15 -1.80 -6.37
N TRP A 16 -3.11 -1.03 -5.84
CA TRP A 16 -4.23 -0.52 -6.63
C TRP A 16 -3.77 0.51 -7.67
N ASP A 17 -3.01 1.52 -7.28
CA ASP A 17 -2.64 2.64 -8.15
C ASP A 17 -1.76 2.20 -9.33
N ARG A 18 -0.85 1.24 -9.10
CA ARG A 18 0.13 0.82 -10.12
C ARG A 18 -0.29 -0.41 -10.90
N TYR A 19 -1.03 -1.33 -10.27
CA TYR A 19 -1.32 -2.63 -10.85
C TYR A 19 -2.81 -2.95 -10.90
N ARG A 20 -3.67 -2.08 -10.34
CA ARG A 20 -5.13 -2.31 -10.21
C ARG A 20 -5.45 -3.62 -9.47
N LEU A 21 -4.59 -4.01 -8.55
CA LEU A 21 -4.79 -5.18 -7.70
C LEU A 21 -5.46 -4.77 -6.39
N ALA A 22 -6.70 -5.21 -6.19
CA ALA A 22 -7.40 -5.08 -4.92
C ALA A 22 -6.91 -6.16 -3.95
N VAL A 23 -6.40 -5.74 -2.79
CA VAL A 23 -5.80 -6.65 -1.80
C VAL A 23 -6.28 -6.26 -0.41
N GLU A 24 -6.63 -7.25 0.41
CA GLU A 24 -6.98 -7.04 1.81
C GLU A 24 -5.73 -6.77 2.67
N PRO A 25 -5.85 -6.20 3.89
CA PRO A 25 -4.69 -5.90 4.73
C PRO A 25 -3.72 -7.07 4.92
N GLY A 26 -4.23 -8.26 5.23
CA GLY A 26 -3.40 -9.47 5.40
C GLY A 26 -2.59 -9.83 4.14
N GLY A 27 -3.24 -9.77 2.97
CA GLY A 27 -2.62 -10.08 1.68
C GLY A 27 -1.55 -9.07 1.23
N ALA A 28 -1.53 -7.87 1.80
CA ALA A 28 -0.57 -6.82 1.44
C ALA A 28 0.70 -6.81 2.32
N THR A 29 0.72 -7.56 3.43
CA THR A 29 1.80 -7.53 4.44
C THR A 29 3.19 -7.84 3.86
N ALA A 30 3.29 -8.88 3.01
CA ALA A 30 4.56 -9.26 2.39
C ALA A 30 5.06 -8.20 1.39
N PHE A 31 4.16 -7.55 0.66
CA PHE A 31 4.51 -6.44 -0.22
C PHE A 31 4.93 -5.19 0.58
N ALA A 32 4.26 -4.92 1.70
CA ALA A 32 4.64 -3.84 2.61
C ALA A 32 6.06 -4.01 3.15
N ALA A 33 6.46 -5.24 3.50
CA ALA A 33 7.82 -5.53 3.97
C ALA A 33 8.90 -5.17 2.94
N LEU A 34 8.64 -5.40 1.66
CA LEU A 34 9.55 -5.00 0.57
C LEU A 34 9.57 -3.48 0.39
N ARG A 35 8.40 -2.82 0.40
CA ARG A 35 8.29 -1.37 0.20
C ARG A 35 8.96 -0.55 1.29
N THR A 36 8.85 -0.98 2.54
CA THR A 36 9.50 -0.33 3.69
C THR A 36 10.98 -0.69 3.80
N GLY A 37 11.43 -1.71 3.07
CA GLY A 37 12.76 -2.28 3.23
C GLY A 37 12.96 -3.00 4.57
N ALA A 38 11.87 -3.38 5.26
CA ALA A 38 11.91 -4.27 6.41
C ALA A 38 12.37 -5.69 6.00
N TYR A 39 12.14 -6.05 4.74
CA TYR A 39 12.85 -7.12 4.05
C TYR A 39 13.58 -6.55 2.83
N ARG A 40 14.88 -6.84 2.72
CA ARG A 40 15.75 -6.42 1.62
C ARG A 40 16.34 -7.66 0.95
N PRO A 41 16.02 -7.94 -0.32
CA PRO A 41 16.59 -9.07 -1.02
C PRO A 41 18.12 -8.94 -1.12
N ALA A 42 18.83 -10.06 -1.00
CA ALA A 42 20.26 -10.09 -1.24
C ALA A 42 20.58 -9.93 -2.76
N PRO A 43 21.81 -9.53 -3.12
CA PRO A 43 22.23 -9.50 -4.52
C PRO A 43 22.01 -10.87 -5.19
N GLY A 44 21.28 -10.87 -6.30
CA GLY A 44 20.96 -12.09 -7.07
C GLY A 44 19.77 -12.90 -6.55
N GLU A 45 19.15 -12.51 -5.44
CA GLU A 45 17.96 -13.17 -4.92
C GLU A 45 16.74 -12.92 -5.83
N ARG A 46 15.99 -13.99 -6.12
CA ARG A 46 14.73 -13.90 -6.88
C ARG A 46 13.57 -13.99 -5.90
N VAL A 47 12.78 -12.92 -5.82
CA VAL A 47 11.68 -12.80 -4.87
C VAL A 47 10.34 -12.88 -5.57
N ALA A 48 9.41 -13.64 -4.99
CA ALA A 48 8.00 -13.63 -5.35
C ALA A 48 7.17 -13.20 -4.13
N VAL A 49 6.07 -12.49 -4.37
CA VAL A 49 5.12 -12.07 -3.33
C VAL A 49 3.79 -12.74 -3.59
N LEU A 50 3.28 -13.48 -2.59
CA LEU A 50 1.95 -14.04 -2.64
C LEU A 50 0.94 -13.03 -2.07
N LEU A 51 0.06 -12.52 -2.93
CA LEU A 51 -1.10 -11.74 -2.54
C LEU A 51 -2.25 -12.72 -2.25
N CYS A 52 -2.40 -13.13 -0.98
CA CYS A 52 -3.25 -14.28 -0.64
C CYS A 52 -4.75 -13.99 -0.54
N GLY A 53 -5.16 -12.72 -0.44
CA GLY A 53 -6.55 -12.35 -0.19
C GLY A 53 -6.93 -10.98 -0.72
N ALA A 54 -8.20 -10.82 -1.07
CA ALA A 54 -8.77 -9.61 -1.69
C ALA A 54 -10.16 -9.27 -1.13
N ASN A 55 -10.53 -9.81 0.04
CA ASN A 55 -11.86 -9.59 0.62
C ASN A 55 -11.90 -8.22 1.29
N THR A 56 -12.13 -7.18 0.51
CA THR A 56 -12.06 -5.79 0.99
C THR A 56 -13.02 -4.89 0.23
N ASP A 57 -13.41 -3.77 0.86
CA ASP A 57 -14.20 -2.73 0.21
C ASP A 57 -13.31 -1.91 -0.74
N PRO A 58 -13.62 -1.88 -2.06
CA PRO A 58 -12.86 -1.10 -3.04
C PRO A 58 -12.76 0.39 -2.74
N ALA A 59 -13.75 0.97 -2.03
CA ALA A 59 -13.72 2.39 -1.65
C ALA A 59 -12.54 2.73 -0.71
N THR A 60 -11.93 1.72 -0.08
CA THR A 60 -10.80 1.88 0.84
C THR A 60 -9.42 1.79 0.17
N LEU A 61 -9.36 1.51 -1.14
CA LEU A 61 -8.10 1.31 -1.86
C LEU A 61 -7.48 2.61 -2.37
N THR A 62 -8.26 3.69 -2.44
CA THR A 62 -7.77 5.02 -2.81
C THR A 62 -7.64 5.86 -1.55
N SER A 63 -6.55 6.62 -1.43
CA SER A 63 -6.52 7.70 -0.44
C SER A 63 -7.66 8.68 -0.73
N PRO A 64 -8.37 9.20 0.29
CA PRO A 64 -9.33 10.27 0.08
C PRO A 64 -8.62 11.44 -0.62
N PRO A 65 -9.32 12.17 -1.52
CA PRO A 65 -8.70 13.30 -2.21
C PRO A 65 -8.15 14.28 -1.17
N ALA A 66 -6.95 14.82 -1.44
CA ALA A 66 -6.36 15.85 -0.59
C ALA A 66 -7.37 16.99 -0.41
N ALA A 67 -7.52 17.47 0.83
CA ALA A 67 -8.40 18.58 1.12
C ALA A 67 -8.04 19.77 0.20
N PRO A 68 -9.04 20.46 -0.39
CA PRO A 68 -8.76 21.60 -1.25
C PRO A 68 -7.93 22.63 -0.47
N PRO A 69 -6.97 23.31 -1.11
CA PRO A 69 -6.14 24.31 -0.44
C PRO A 69 -7.05 25.38 0.19
N ALA A 70 -6.75 25.77 1.43
CA ALA A 70 -7.55 26.73 2.17
C ALA A 70 -7.79 27.99 1.32
N ALA A 71 -9.05 28.40 1.23
CA ALA A 71 -9.44 29.57 0.45
C ALA A 71 -8.64 30.78 0.94
N ARG A 72 -7.85 31.37 0.04
CA ARG A 72 -7.02 32.54 0.33
C ARG A 72 -7.97 33.69 0.67
N THR A 73 -7.90 34.20 1.89
CA THR A 73 -8.74 35.31 2.34
C THR A 73 -8.46 36.54 1.45
N PRO A 74 -9.47 37.09 0.76
CA PRO A 74 -9.27 38.32 0.00
C PRO A 74 -8.96 39.46 0.97
N ARG A 75 -7.98 40.31 0.58
CA ARG A 75 -7.62 41.54 1.30
C ARG A 75 -8.71 42.60 1.16
#